data_AF-A0A7W0SF17-F1
#
_entry.id   AF-A0A7W0SF17-F1
#
_cell.length_a   1.000
_cell.length_b   1.000
_cell.length_c   1.000
_cell.angle_alpha   90.00
_cell.angle_beta   90.00
_cell.angle_gamma   90.00
#
_symmetry.space_group_name_H-M   'P 1'
#
loop_
_entity.id
_entity.type
_entity.pdbx_description
1 polymer ?
#
loop_
_entity_poly.entity_id
_entity_poly.type
_entity_poly.pdbx_seq_one_letter_code
_entity_poly.pdbx_strand_id
1 'polypeptide(L)' 'MLDDFSRSALDFERTWWLLPGHKHANIADQLGCTSAEYYETLAALADDPAAKEYDPLTVARLRRIKNHPAGTAIAP' A
#
# COMPACT_ATOMS: atom_id res chain seq x y z
N MET A 1 -9.57 -13.48 5.60
CA MET A 1 -10.57 -12.41 5.80
C MET A 1 -9.80 -11.12 5.77
N LEU A 2 -10.17 -10.15 4.94
CA LEU A 2 -9.41 -8.92 4.80
C LEU A 2 -9.81 -7.95 5.92
N ASP A 3 -8.86 -7.56 6.77
CA ASP A 3 -9.08 -6.62 7.87
C ASP A 3 -9.47 -5.22 7.37
N ASP A 4 -10.17 -4.45 8.21
CA ASP A 4 -10.63 -3.10 7.86
C ASP A 4 -9.47 -2.15 7.54
N PHE A 5 -8.34 -2.27 8.24
CA PHE A 5 -7.13 -1.50 7.94
C PHE A 5 -6.59 -1.80 6.54
N SER A 6 -6.53 -3.08 6.18
CA SER A 6 -6.07 -3.52 4.85
C SER A 6 -6.96 -3.03 3.73
N ARG A 7 -8.28 -2.97 3.95
CA ARG A 7 -9.24 -2.39 3.00
C ARG A 7 -9.01 -0.89 2.82
N SER A 8 -8.85 -0.16 3.93
CA SER A 8 -8.55 1.28 3.91
C SER A 8 -7.22 1.57 3.20
N ALA A 9 -6.19 0.75 3.43
CA ALA A 9 -4.91 0.88 2.75
C ALA A 9 -5.04 0.67 1.23
N LEU A 10 -5.84 -0.31 0.78
CA LEU A 10 -6.11 -0.52 -0.65
C LEU A 10 -6.89 0.63 -1.28
N ASP A 11 -7.94 1.14 -0.61
CA ASP A 11 -8.73 2.26 -1.12
C ASP A 11 -7.92 3.57 -1.16
N PHE A 12 -7.06 3.77 -0.15
CA PHE A 12 -6.09 4.86 -0.13
C PHE A 12 -5.15 4.76 -1.33
N GLU A 13 -4.50 3.61 -1.59
CA GLU A 13 -3.63 3.48 -2.75
C GLU A 13 -4.36 3.62 -4.08
N ARG A 14 -5.63 3.20 -4.15
CA ARG A 14 -6.48 3.37 -5.33
C ARG A 14 -6.78 4.85 -5.63
N THR A 15 -6.76 5.71 -4.62
CA THR A 15 -7.06 7.14 -4.81
C THR A 15 -5.79 7.98 -4.89
N TRP A 16 -4.72 7.52 -4.25
CA TRP A 16 -3.45 8.21 -4.12
C TRP A 16 -2.77 8.50 -5.47
N TRP A 17 -2.79 7.57 -6.42
CA TRP A 17 -2.18 7.77 -7.74
C TRP A 17 -2.90 8.82 -8.62
N LEU A 18 -4.10 9.24 -8.23
CA LEU A 18 -4.91 10.27 -8.92
C LEU A 18 -4.74 11.67 -8.31
N LEU A 19 -4.15 11.80 -7.11
CA LEU A 19 -4.03 13.05 -6.39
C LEU A 19 -2.61 13.65 -6.52
N PRO A 20 -2.45 14.93 -6.92
CA PRO A 20 -1.17 15.61 -6.87
C PRO A 20 -0.88 16.08 -5.43
N GLY A 21 0.08 15.45 -4.73
CA GLY A 21 0.44 15.88 -3.36
C GLY A 21 1.35 14.94 -2.58
N HIS A 22 1.76 15.34 -1.36
CA HIS A 22 2.80 14.68 -0.53
C HIS A 22 2.32 13.36 0.12
N LYS A 23 2.79 12.23 -0.39
CA LYS A 23 2.42 10.86 0.04
C LYS A 23 2.63 10.59 1.51
N HIS A 24 3.76 11.03 2.04
CA HIS A 24 4.15 10.70 3.41
C HIS A 24 3.31 11.39 4.49
N ALA A 25 2.87 12.63 4.25
CA ALA A 25 2.05 13.34 5.24
C ALA A 25 0.63 12.77 5.33
N ASN A 26 0.05 12.35 4.20
CA ASN A 26 -1.30 11.77 4.17
C ASN A 26 -1.37 10.34 4.70
N ILE A 27 -0.32 9.54 4.59
CA ILE A 27 -0.34 8.17 5.14
C ILE A 27 -0.50 8.20 6.66
N ALA A 28 0.30 9.01 7.36
CA ALA A 28 0.20 9.12 8.82
C ALA A 28 -1.13 9.74 9.26
N ASP A 29 -1.63 10.73 8.51
CA ASP A 29 -2.89 11.43 8.83
C ASP A 29 -4.14 10.58 8.55
N GLN A 30 -4.17 9.81 7.44
CA GLN A 30 -5.34 9.01 7.05
C GLN A 30 -5.35 7.59 7.60
N LEU A 31 -4.19 6.95 7.73
CA LEU A 31 -4.08 5.56 8.19
C LEU A 31 -3.62 5.46 9.63
N GLY A 32 -3.10 6.55 10.23
CA GLY A 32 -2.63 6.55 11.62
C GLY A 32 -1.40 5.67 11.86
N CYS A 33 -0.72 5.23 10.79
CA CYS A 33 0.41 4.31 10.86
C CYS A 33 1.72 4.99 10.42
N THR A 34 2.85 4.41 10.81
CA THR A 34 4.14 4.85 10.30
C THR A 34 4.34 4.42 8.85
N SER A 35 5.23 5.11 8.14
CA SER A 35 5.59 4.76 6.76
C SER A 35 6.10 3.31 6.64
N ALA A 36 6.81 2.81 7.66
CA ALA A 36 7.33 1.44 7.67
C ALA A 36 6.20 0.40 7.75
N GLU A 37 5.30 0.53 8.73
CA GLU A 37 4.14 -0.35 8.90
C GLU A 37 3.23 -0.34 7.66
N TYR A 38 3.11 0.83 7.02
CA TYR A 38 2.39 0.96 5.76
C TYR A 38 2.99 0.11 4.64
N TYR A 39 4.29 0.23 4.38
CA TYR A 39 4.95 -0.54 3.32
C TYR A 39 5.00 -2.04 3.64
N GLU A 40 5.13 -2.44 4.90
CA GLU A 40 5.03 -3.84 5.31
C GLU A 40 3.62 -4.40 5.04
N THR A 41 2.59 -3.64 5.39
CA THR A 41 1.19 -4.02 5.11
C THR A 41 0.97 -4.15 3.61
N LEU A 42 1.43 -3.19 2.80
CA LEU A 42 1.33 -3.27 1.34
C LEU A 42 2.05 -4.50 0.78
N ALA A 43 3.22 -4.85 1.32
CA ALA A 43 3.98 -6.02 0.91
C ALA A 43 3.28 -7.34 1.28
N ALA A 44 2.52 -7.38 2.38
CA ALA A 44 1.68 -8.51 2.76
C ALA A 44 0.44 -8.61 1.86
N LEU A 45 -0.25 -7.49 1.63
CA LEU A 45 -1.43 -7.41 0.75
C LEU A 45 -1.12 -7.78 -0.70
N ALA A 46 0.11 -7.54 -1.15
CA ALA A 46 0.57 -7.97 -2.46
C ALA A 46 0.37 -9.48 -2.67
N ASP A 47 0.50 -10.32 -1.65
CA ASP A 47 0.37 -11.78 -1.78
C ASP A 47 -0.95 -12.35 -1.26
N ASP A 48 -1.70 -11.57 -0.48
CA ASP A 48 -2.98 -11.97 0.08
C ASP A 48 -4.04 -12.25 -1.02
N PRO A 49 -4.64 -13.46 -1.06
CA PRO A 49 -5.74 -13.76 -1.98
C PRO A 49 -6.98 -12.88 -1.74
N ALA A 50 -7.31 -12.53 -0.50
CA ALA A 50 -8.47 -11.70 -0.18
C ALA A 50 -8.31 -10.25 -0.68
N ALA A 51 -7.08 -9.73 -0.68
CA ALA A 51 -6.77 -8.43 -1.28
C ALA A 51 -6.97 -8.46 -2.81
N LYS A 52 -6.61 -9.58 -3.47
CA LYS A 52 -6.82 -9.75 -4.93
C LYS A 52 -8.29 -9.85 -5.30
N GLU A 53 -9.11 -10.49 -4.46
CA GLU A 53 -10.55 -10.54 -4.65
C GLU A 53 -11.20 -9.15 -4.49
N TYR A 54 -10.64 -8.31 -3.62
CA TYR A 54 -11.12 -6.95 -3.39
C TYR A 54 -10.71 -5.97 -4.50
N ASP A 55 -9.41 -5.86 -4.79
CA ASP A 55 -8.88 -5.01 -5.87
C ASP A 55 -7.66 -5.66 -6.56
N PRO A 56 -7.89 -6.46 -7.61
CA PRO A 56 -6.82 -7.17 -8.29
C PRO A 56 -5.86 -6.23 -9.04
N LEU A 57 -6.32 -5.05 -9.45
CA LEU A 57 -5.48 -4.09 -10.19
C LEU A 57 -4.48 -3.41 -9.25
N THR A 58 -4.97 -2.93 -8.11
CA THR A 58 -4.11 -2.35 -7.07
C THR A 58 -3.11 -3.38 -6.57
N VAL A 59 -3.55 -4.61 -6.29
CA VAL A 59 -2.66 -5.69 -5.82
C VAL A 59 -1.61 -6.08 -6.88
N ALA A 60 -1.98 -6.14 -8.16
CA ALA A 60 -1.00 -6.40 -9.24
C ALA A 60 0.07 -5.31 -9.32
N ARG A 61 -0.31 -4.04 -9.10
CA ARG A 61 0.62 -2.91 -9.05
C ARG A 61 1.53 -2.99 -7.82
N LEU A 62 0.99 -3.29 -6.65
CA LEU A 62 1.75 -3.50 -5.42
C LEU A 62 2.77 -4.64 -5.57
N ARG A 63 2.35 -5.77 -6.18
CA ARG A 63 3.26 -6.88 -6.52
C ARG A 63 4.41 -6.44 -7.40
N ARG A 64 4.15 -5.57 -8.39
CA ARG A 64 5.19 -5.06 -9.28
C ARG A 64 6.18 -4.16 -8.54
N ILE A 65 5.72 -3.37 -7.57
CA ILE A 65 6.56 -2.53 -6.71
C ILE A 65 7.40 -3.40 -5.77
N LYS A 66 6.79 -4.41 -5.13
CA LYS A 66 7.47 -5.38 -4.26
C LYS A 66 8.54 -6.20 -5.00
N ASN A 67 8.21 -6.65 -6.21
CA ASN A 67 9.13 -7.42 -7.06
C ASN A 67 10.15 -6.54 -7.78
N HIS A 68 10.05 -5.22 -7.67
CA HIS A 68 11.15 -4.36 -8.03
C HIS A 68 12.19 -4.47 -6.91
N PRO A 69 13.38 -5.04 -7.17
CA PRO A 69 14.44 -5.07 -6.18
C PRO A 69 14.95 -3.65 -5.99
N ALA A 70 14.22 -2.84 -5.22
CA ALA A 70 14.68 -1.56 -4.72
C ALA A 70 15.68 -1.81 -3.57
N GLY A 71 16.75 -2.55 -3.87
CA GLY A 71 18.02 -2.34 -3.20
C GLY A 71 18.56 -1.00 -3.71
N THR A 72 18.05 0.11 -3.17
CA THR A 72 18.75 1.39 -2.98
C THR A 72 17.76 2.39 -2.43
N ALA A 73 17.96 2.71 -1.15
CA ALA A 73 17.60 3.97 -0.51
C ALA A 73 16.11 4.38 -0.50
N ILE A 74 15.30 3.70 0.32
CA ILE A 74 14.26 4.42 1.08
C ILE A 74 14.30 3.93 2.53
N ALA A 75 15.13 4.59 3.34
CA ALA A 75 14.95 4.98 4.76
C ALA A 75 16.29 4.99 5.53
N PRO A 76 16.48 5.87 6.52
CA PRO A 76 15.82 7.16 6.81
C PRO A 76 16.57 8.38 6.21
#